data_AF-A0AAW1L7Z2-F1
#
_entry.id   AF-A0AAW1L7Z2-F1
#
_cell.length_a   1.000
_cell.length_b   1.000
_cell.length_c   1.000
_cell.angle_alpha   90.00
_cell.angle_beta   90.00
_cell.angle_gamma   90.00
#
_symmetry.space_group_name_H-M   'P 1'
#
loop_
_entity.id
_entity.type
_entity.pdbx_description
1 polymer ?
#
loop_
_entity_poly.entity_id
_entity_poly.type
_entity_poly.pdbx_seq_one_letter_code
_entity_poly.pdbx_strand_id
1 'polypeptide(L)'
;MFLKFPSELRAQNSSVVNQWRTNLIFPLYQVPGPREPELNNGAHPRYFDEGFLTLQYYISREFIKYHVDNDSFQMPTLTMQRFPYSTWTDDPILALLQSFVSLMFMLSFVYPCINTVKVITTEKEKQLKEAMKIMGLPNWLHWTAWFIKIFIMLLISIILMLILLKVRWFPDSDFSVFTLADPFLLFVFLVCYACATITFCFAISVFFSKANTATTIAGLVWFLSYAIWVFLQSQYSTLSLAQKMLICLASNSAMAFGFQMTIMWEGTSEGLVWSNFFSSVTPDDSFTMAHIILMLIIDTFLYLIIALYVEAVFPGDYGVPKRWYFPLTKSFWCGNTKNTGKYTK
;
A
#
# COMPACT_ATOMS: atom_id res chain seq x y z
N MET A 1 -21.86 40.64 -14.06
CA MET A 1 -21.21 40.00 -15.22
C MET A 1 -20.23 38.98 -14.68
N PHE A 2 -20.45 37.68 -14.94
CA PHE A 2 -19.52 36.64 -14.47
C PHE A 2 -18.56 36.30 -15.60
N LEU A 3 -17.25 36.52 -15.39
CA LEU A 3 -16.24 35.96 -16.27
C LEU A 3 -16.16 34.46 -15.98
N LYS A 4 -16.69 33.64 -16.88
CA LYS A 4 -16.53 32.19 -16.85
C LYS A 4 -15.32 31.83 -17.71
N PHE A 5 -14.30 31.24 -17.10
CA PHE A 5 -13.17 30.70 -17.84
C PHE A 5 -13.59 29.42 -18.58
N PRO A 6 -13.09 29.19 -19.80
CA PRO A 6 -13.35 27.95 -20.51
C PRO A 6 -12.79 26.77 -19.72
N SER A 7 -13.51 25.65 -19.74
CA SER A 7 -13.07 24.41 -19.08
C SER A 7 -11.81 23.81 -19.70
N GLU A 8 -11.50 24.17 -20.95
CA GLU A 8 -10.39 23.66 -21.75
C GLU A 8 -9.36 24.77 -22.05
N LEU A 9 -8.09 24.39 -22.13
CA LEU A 9 -6.97 25.27 -22.48
C LEU A 9 -6.89 25.44 -24.00
N ARG A 10 -6.59 26.66 -24.47
CA ARG A 10 -6.50 26.98 -25.90
C ARG A 10 -5.22 26.44 -26.52
N ALA A 11 -4.15 26.34 -25.74
CA ALA A 11 -2.83 25.85 -26.14
C ALA A 11 -2.58 24.38 -25.71
N GLN A 12 -3.53 23.48 -25.99
CA GLN A 12 -3.40 22.06 -25.65
C GLN A 12 -2.86 21.25 -26.83
N ASN A 13 -1.62 20.74 -26.71
CA ASN A 13 -0.99 19.87 -27.71
C ASN A 13 -0.90 18.38 -27.25
N SER A 14 -1.42 18.06 -26.05
CA SER A 14 -1.38 16.72 -25.44
C SER A 14 -2.75 16.04 -25.44
N SER A 15 -2.76 14.72 -25.63
CA SER A 15 -3.97 13.86 -25.60
C SER A 15 -4.68 13.82 -24.24
N VAL A 16 -4.02 14.25 -23.17
CA VAL A 16 -4.59 14.38 -21.82
C VAL A 16 -5.15 15.79 -21.64
N VAL A 17 -6.46 15.90 -21.35
CA VAL A 17 -7.16 17.16 -21.07
C VAL A 17 -6.63 17.77 -19.77
N ASN A 18 -5.68 18.70 -19.90
CA ASN A 18 -5.22 19.52 -18.81
C ASN A 18 -6.23 20.64 -18.57
N GLN A 19 -7.18 20.39 -17.66
CA GLN A 19 -8.08 21.43 -17.18
C GLN A 19 -7.37 22.30 -16.13
N TRP A 20 -7.97 23.45 -15.81
CA TRP A 20 -7.44 24.37 -14.79
C TRP A 20 -7.38 23.76 -13.37
N ARG A 21 -7.98 22.57 -13.15
CA ARG A 21 -7.99 21.77 -11.90
C ARG A 21 -8.00 22.64 -10.64
N THR A 22 -8.94 23.59 -10.58
CA THR A 22 -9.06 24.57 -9.48
C THR A 22 -9.47 23.95 -8.15
N ASN A 23 -9.78 22.65 -8.14
CA ASN A 23 -10.09 21.86 -6.96
C ASN A 23 -8.85 21.36 -6.21
N LEU A 24 -7.66 21.45 -6.80
CA LEU A 24 -6.42 20.95 -6.20
C LEU A 24 -5.40 22.09 -6.09
N ILE A 25 -4.84 22.28 -4.90
CA ILE A 25 -3.74 23.24 -4.66
C ILE A 25 -2.41 22.65 -5.16
N PHE A 26 -2.24 21.33 -5.02
CA PHE A 26 -1.05 20.58 -5.42
C PHE A 26 -1.40 19.44 -6.39
N PRO A 27 -0.47 19.06 -7.30
CA PRO A 27 -0.66 17.87 -8.12
C PRO A 27 -0.65 16.61 -7.25
N LEU A 28 -1.44 15.61 -7.66
CA LEU A 28 -1.54 14.30 -6.99
C LEU A 28 -0.23 13.54 -6.92
N TYR A 29 0.59 13.67 -7.96
CA TYR A 29 1.92 13.09 -8.02
C TYR A 29 2.92 14.24 -7.99
N GLN A 30 3.66 14.31 -6.89
CA GLN A 30 4.75 15.25 -6.74
C GLN A 30 5.99 14.58 -7.31
N VAL A 31 6.48 15.11 -8.42
CA VAL A 31 7.79 14.76 -8.96
C VAL A 31 8.80 15.71 -8.31
N PRO A 32 9.98 15.24 -7.91
CA PRO A 32 11.04 16.14 -7.46
C PRO A 32 11.30 17.23 -8.49
N GLY A 33 11.44 18.46 -8.03
CA GLY A 33 11.76 19.60 -8.89
C GLY A 33 10.57 20.49 -9.28
N PRO A 34 10.83 21.54 -10.08
CA PRO A 34 9.80 22.42 -10.60
C PRO A 34 8.91 21.65 -11.57
N ARG A 35 7.59 21.86 -11.50
CA ARG A 35 6.57 21.24 -12.39
C ARG A 35 6.89 21.32 -13.90
N GLU A 36 7.68 22.31 -14.28
CA GLU A 36 8.20 22.51 -15.63
C GLU A 36 9.58 23.14 -15.46
N PRO A 37 10.70 22.43 -15.70
CA PRO A 37 12.04 22.96 -15.49
C PRO A 37 12.49 23.91 -16.60
N GLU A 38 12.03 23.71 -17.84
CA GLU A 38 12.56 24.42 -19.01
C GLU A 38 11.93 25.81 -19.26
N LEU A 39 10.73 26.05 -18.73
CA LEU A 39 9.96 27.27 -19.01
C LEU A 39 9.89 28.22 -17.81
N ASN A 40 10.18 29.50 -18.04
CA ASN A 40 10.05 30.54 -17.02
C ASN A 40 8.61 31.04 -16.83
N ASN A 41 7.68 30.65 -17.71
CA ASN A 41 6.33 31.23 -17.81
C ASN A 41 5.28 30.58 -16.88
N GLY A 42 5.73 29.70 -15.97
CA GLY A 42 4.87 28.91 -15.10
C GLY A 42 4.51 27.54 -15.69
N ALA A 43 4.04 26.63 -14.83
CA ALA A 43 3.64 25.28 -15.23
C ALA A 43 2.22 25.23 -15.79
N HIS A 44 1.80 24.08 -16.32
CA HIS A 44 0.41 23.85 -16.70
C HIS A 44 -0.55 23.94 -15.48
N PRO A 45 -1.74 24.58 -15.64
CA PRO A 45 -2.23 25.33 -16.81
C PRO A 45 -1.44 26.62 -17.09
N ARG A 46 -1.12 26.88 -18.36
CA ARG A 46 -0.19 27.96 -18.78
C ARG A 46 -0.88 29.34 -18.74
N TYR A 47 -1.05 29.92 -17.57
CA TYR A 47 -1.70 31.24 -17.38
C TYR A 47 -1.09 32.37 -18.25
N PHE A 48 0.21 32.31 -18.51
CA PHE A 48 0.90 33.28 -19.35
C PHE A 48 0.59 33.06 -20.84
N ASP A 49 0.80 31.85 -21.36
CA ASP A 49 0.57 31.51 -22.77
C ASP A 49 -0.91 31.63 -23.16
N GLU A 50 -1.83 31.35 -22.22
CA GLU A 50 -3.28 31.53 -22.41
C GLU A 50 -3.73 33.01 -22.38
N GLY A 51 -2.82 33.95 -22.08
CA GLY A 51 -3.09 35.38 -22.04
C GLY A 51 -3.93 35.85 -20.83
N PHE A 52 -4.23 34.96 -19.89
CA PHE A 52 -4.96 35.30 -18.66
C PHE A 52 -4.21 36.35 -17.84
N LEU A 53 -2.90 36.15 -17.62
CA LEU A 53 -2.08 37.12 -16.85
C LEU A 53 -2.02 38.47 -17.54
N THR A 54 -1.94 38.48 -18.87
CA THR A 54 -1.94 39.69 -19.69
C THR A 54 -3.25 40.46 -19.51
N LEU A 55 -4.40 39.79 -19.58
CA LEU A 55 -5.70 40.41 -19.34
C LEU A 55 -5.81 40.95 -17.91
N GLN A 56 -5.41 40.16 -16.91
CA GLN A 56 -5.40 40.58 -15.51
C GLN A 56 -4.54 41.83 -15.30
N TYR A 57 -3.36 41.88 -15.93
CA TYR A 57 -2.46 43.03 -15.88
C TYR A 57 -3.10 44.29 -16.45
N TYR A 58 -3.67 44.23 -17.67
CA TYR A 58 -4.28 45.40 -18.30
C TYR A 58 -5.53 45.89 -17.55
N ILE A 59 -6.40 44.99 -17.10
CA ILE A 59 -7.60 45.36 -16.34
C ILE A 59 -7.20 46.03 -15.01
N SER A 60 -6.25 45.44 -14.28
CA SER A 60 -5.77 46.02 -13.01
C SER A 60 -5.09 47.36 -13.23
N ARG A 61 -4.32 47.49 -14.31
CA ARG A 61 -3.65 48.75 -14.69
C ARG A 61 -4.67 49.87 -14.95
N GLU A 62 -5.72 49.60 -15.74
CA GLU A 62 -6.76 50.61 -16.01
C GLU A 62 -7.57 50.93 -14.76
N PHE A 63 -7.85 49.94 -13.90
CA PHE A 63 -8.54 50.17 -12.64
C PHE A 63 -7.74 51.06 -11.67
N ILE A 64 -6.43 50.85 -11.58
CA ILE A 64 -5.53 51.68 -10.75
C ILE A 64 -5.48 53.10 -11.31
N LYS A 65 -5.33 53.28 -12.62
CA LYS A 65 -5.36 54.61 -13.26
C LYS A 65 -6.66 55.35 -12.99
N TYR A 66 -7.80 54.65 -13.01
CA TYR A 66 -9.09 55.27 -12.75
C TYR A 66 -9.22 55.78 -11.30
N HIS A 67 -8.62 55.10 -10.32
CA HIS A 67 -8.70 55.51 -8.91
C HIS A 67 -7.60 56.50 -8.51
N VAL A 68 -6.45 56.46 -9.18
CA VAL A 68 -5.34 57.37 -8.95
C VAL A 68 -5.51 58.56 -9.89
N ASP A 69 -6.24 59.58 -9.44
CA ASP A 69 -6.57 60.82 -10.17
C ASP A 69 -5.36 61.77 -10.28
N ASN A 70 -4.19 61.21 -10.60
CA ASN A 70 -2.92 61.93 -10.61
C ASN A 70 -2.11 61.55 -11.86
N ASP A 71 -2.06 62.45 -12.85
CA ASP A 71 -1.38 62.27 -14.14
C ASP A 71 0.14 62.02 -14.00
N SER A 72 0.72 62.30 -12.83
CA SER A 72 2.14 62.04 -12.55
C SER A 72 2.46 60.58 -12.15
N PHE A 73 1.47 59.70 -12.04
CA PHE A 73 1.71 58.32 -11.62
C PHE A 73 2.23 57.44 -12.78
N GLN A 74 3.54 57.23 -12.81
CA GLN A 74 4.16 56.26 -13.72
C GLN A 74 3.99 54.83 -13.16
N MET A 75 3.36 53.98 -13.96
CA MET A 75 3.22 52.56 -13.63
C MET A 75 4.60 51.87 -13.59
N PRO A 76 4.87 51.03 -12.57
CA PRO A 76 6.10 50.25 -12.53
C PRO A 76 6.11 49.20 -13.66
N THR A 77 7.30 48.94 -14.20
CA THR A 77 7.50 47.83 -15.15
C THR A 77 7.36 46.51 -14.40
N LEU A 78 6.29 45.76 -14.70
CA LEU A 78 6.05 44.45 -14.12
C LEU A 78 6.70 43.36 -14.98
N THR A 79 7.61 42.58 -14.39
CA THR A 79 8.16 41.38 -15.01
C THR A 79 7.72 40.16 -14.22
N MET A 80 7.43 39.06 -14.93
CA MET A 80 7.11 37.78 -14.30
C MET A 80 8.41 37.03 -14.04
N GLN A 81 8.60 36.58 -12.81
CA GLN A 81 9.72 35.73 -12.44
C GLN A 81 9.23 34.61 -11.52
N ARG A 82 9.80 33.42 -11.70
CA ARG A 82 9.50 32.27 -10.84
C ARG A 82 10.26 32.41 -9.52
N PHE A 83 9.65 31.89 -8.46
CA PHE A 83 10.38 31.70 -7.22
C PHE A 83 11.57 30.75 -7.47
N PRO A 84 12.74 31.05 -6.90
CA PRO A 84 13.87 30.12 -6.97
C PRO A 84 13.46 28.80 -6.30
N TYR A 85 13.72 27.70 -6.99
CA TYR A 85 13.51 26.35 -6.46
C TYR A 85 14.83 25.84 -5.86
N SER A 86 14.76 25.04 -4.80
CA SER A 86 15.94 24.40 -4.24
C SER A 86 16.58 23.43 -5.24
N THR A 87 17.84 23.06 -5.02
CA THR A 87 18.50 22.04 -5.84
C THR A 87 17.69 20.74 -5.80
N TRP A 88 17.48 20.12 -6.96
CA TRP A 88 16.70 18.90 -7.13
C TRP A 88 17.46 17.95 -8.07
N THR A 89 17.19 16.66 -7.95
CA THR A 89 17.71 15.60 -8.83
C THR A 89 16.57 15.03 -9.67
N ASP A 90 16.79 14.93 -10.98
CA ASP A 90 15.84 14.30 -11.89
C ASP A 90 16.15 12.81 -12.03
N ASP A 91 15.31 11.97 -11.43
CA ASP A 91 15.45 10.51 -11.47
C ASP A 91 14.25 9.87 -12.19
N PRO A 92 14.29 9.74 -13.53
CA PRO A 92 13.19 9.15 -14.30
C PRO A 92 12.95 7.68 -13.94
N ILE A 93 13.97 7.01 -13.40
CA ILE A 93 13.88 5.63 -12.91
C ILE A 93 12.96 5.55 -11.69
N LEU A 94 12.91 6.57 -10.83
CA LEU A 94 12.05 6.57 -9.65
C LEU A 94 10.57 6.53 -10.02
N ALA A 95 10.18 7.24 -11.09
CA ALA A 95 8.82 7.20 -11.62
C ALA A 95 8.45 5.82 -12.21
N LEU A 96 9.38 5.14 -12.87
CA LEU A 96 9.18 3.75 -13.33
C LEU A 96 9.10 2.79 -12.13
N LEU A 97 9.99 2.97 -11.15
CA LEU A 97 10.04 2.19 -9.92
C LEU A 97 8.70 2.24 -9.19
N GLN A 98 8.03 3.40 -9.18
CA GLN A 98 6.69 3.59 -8.60
C GLN A 98 5.65 2.61 -9.17
N SER A 99 5.67 2.36 -10.47
CA SER A 99 4.70 1.46 -11.11
C SER A 99 5.07 -0.02 -11.01
N PHE A 100 6.36 -0.34 -10.94
CA PHE A 100 6.84 -1.72 -11.08
C PHE A 100 7.26 -2.40 -9.78
N VAL A 101 7.74 -1.67 -8.76
CA VAL A 101 8.27 -2.30 -7.53
C VAL A 101 7.23 -3.17 -6.84
N SER A 102 6.01 -2.65 -6.65
CA SER A 102 4.98 -3.45 -6.01
C SER A 102 4.64 -4.70 -6.80
N LEU A 103 4.66 -4.63 -8.13
CA LEU A 103 4.39 -5.77 -8.99
C LEU A 103 5.50 -6.83 -8.89
N MET A 104 6.77 -6.39 -8.84
CA MET A 104 7.91 -7.30 -8.66
C MET A 104 7.82 -8.05 -7.34
N PHE A 105 7.57 -7.34 -6.24
CA PHE A 105 7.40 -7.98 -4.93
C PHE A 105 6.19 -8.91 -4.90
N MET A 106 5.05 -8.50 -5.46
CA MET A 106 3.89 -9.37 -5.57
C MET A 106 4.25 -10.69 -6.27
N LEU A 107 4.93 -10.63 -7.42
CA LEU A 107 5.34 -11.80 -8.19
C LEU A 107 6.35 -12.68 -7.45
N SER A 108 7.31 -12.08 -6.73
CA SER A 108 8.31 -12.82 -5.95
C SER A 108 7.68 -13.71 -4.87
N PHE A 109 6.58 -13.27 -4.25
CA PHE A 109 5.90 -14.01 -3.18
C PHE A 109 4.79 -14.96 -3.67
N VAL A 110 4.44 -14.96 -4.97
CA VAL A 110 3.43 -15.89 -5.55
C VAL A 110 3.81 -17.35 -5.27
N TYR A 111 5.03 -17.74 -5.62
CA TYR A 111 5.48 -19.12 -5.48
C TYR A 111 5.52 -19.58 -4.02
N PRO A 112 6.13 -18.83 -3.08
CA PRO A 112 6.06 -19.15 -1.65
C PRO A 112 4.63 -19.32 -1.11
N CYS A 113 3.67 -18.45 -1.47
CA CYS A 113 2.30 -18.62 -0.96
C CYS A 113 1.59 -19.84 -1.57
N ILE A 114 1.64 -20.02 -2.89
CA ILE A 114 0.98 -21.17 -3.53
C ILE A 114 1.57 -22.49 -3.01
N ASN A 115 2.89 -22.56 -2.87
CA ASN A 115 3.56 -23.74 -2.32
C ASN A 115 3.17 -23.97 -0.85
N THR A 116 3.08 -22.91 -0.04
CA THR A 116 2.64 -23.00 1.36
C THR A 116 1.23 -23.59 1.45
N VAL A 117 0.28 -23.06 0.69
CA VAL A 117 -1.09 -23.60 0.64
C VAL A 117 -1.07 -25.05 0.17
N LYS A 118 -0.29 -25.37 -0.86
CA LYS A 118 -0.16 -26.74 -1.38
C LYS A 118 0.29 -27.70 -0.30
N VAL A 119 1.38 -27.42 0.39
CA VAL A 119 1.97 -28.38 1.32
C VAL A 119 1.02 -28.61 2.50
N ILE A 120 0.43 -27.56 3.06
CA ILE A 120 -0.54 -27.68 4.16
C ILE A 120 -1.77 -28.48 3.73
N THR A 121 -2.30 -28.21 2.53
CA THR A 121 -3.47 -28.94 2.03
C THR A 121 -3.15 -30.37 1.60
N THR A 122 -1.93 -30.66 1.12
CA THR A 122 -1.50 -32.05 0.90
C THR A 122 -1.34 -32.82 2.20
N GLU A 123 -0.89 -32.18 3.27
CA GLU A 123 -0.81 -32.78 4.60
C GLU A 123 -2.21 -33.10 5.13
N LYS A 124 -3.15 -32.17 4.93
CA LYS A 124 -4.57 -32.35 5.25
C LYS A 124 -5.20 -33.48 4.42
N GLU A 125 -4.94 -33.52 3.11
CA GLU A 125 -5.45 -34.55 2.21
C GLU A 125 -4.93 -35.95 2.57
N LYS A 126 -3.67 -36.06 3.00
CA LYS A 126 -3.06 -37.31 3.50
C LYS A 126 -3.41 -37.63 4.96
N GLN A 127 -4.20 -36.78 5.62
CA GLN A 127 -4.64 -36.95 7.02
C GLN A 127 -3.50 -37.04 8.04
N LEU A 128 -2.30 -36.56 7.70
CA LEU A 128 -1.15 -36.62 8.60
C LEU A 128 -1.39 -35.79 9.87
N LYS A 129 -2.12 -34.67 9.74
CA LYS A 129 -2.49 -33.82 10.87
C LYS A 129 -3.36 -34.54 11.90
N GLU A 130 -4.39 -35.28 11.47
CA GLU A 130 -5.26 -36.02 12.39
C GLU A 130 -4.53 -37.21 13.02
N ALA A 131 -3.63 -37.86 12.28
CA ALA A 131 -2.74 -38.89 12.85
C ALA A 131 -1.86 -38.33 13.97
N MET A 132 -1.26 -37.15 13.79
CA MET A 132 -0.47 -36.47 14.85
C MET A 132 -1.33 -36.10 16.07
N LYS A 133 -2.60 -35.74 15.85
CA LYS A 133 -3.53 -35.41 16.92
C LYS A 133 -3.89 -36.64 17.76
N ILE A 134 -4.04 -37.81 17.13
CA ILE A 134 -4.22 -39.10 17.83
C ILE A 134 -2.97 -39.46 18.65
N MET A 135 -1.78 -39.12 18.16
CA MET A 135 -0.51 -39.28 18.89
C MET A 135 -0.35 -38.29 20.07
N GLY A 136 -1.33 -37.42 20.34
CA GLY A 136 -1.34 -36.50 21.47
C GLY A 136 -0.77 -35.11 21.19
N LEU A 137 -0.50 -34.77 19.92
CA LEU A 137 0.00 -33.43 19.56
C LEU A 137 -1.11 -32.37 19.69
N PRO A 138 -0.90 -31.28 20.43
CA PRO A 138 -1.89 -30.20 20.50
C PRO A 138 -1.94 -29.39 19.20
N ASN A 139 -3.13 -28.99 18.76
CA ASN A 139 -3.33 -28.31 17.48
C ASN A 139 -2.60 -26.96 17.36
N TRP A 140 -2.49 -26.20 18.46
CA TRP A 140 -1.79 -24.92 18.45
C TRP A 140 -0.31 -25.08 18.08
N LEU A 141 0.32 -26.17 18.54
CA LEU A 141 1.73 -26.45 18.28
C LEU A 141 1.98 -26.71 16.80
N HIS A 142 1.05 -27.42 16.14
CA HIS A 142 1.10 -27.69 14.71
C HIS A 142 1.07 -26.38 13.88
N TRP A 143 0.15 -25.46 14.18
CA TRP A 143 0.10 -24.16 13.50
C TRP A 143 1.33 -23.30 13.79
N THR A 144 1.81 -23.27 15.02
CA THR A 144 3.04 -22.52 15.35
C THR A 144 4.26 -23.10 14.64
N ALA A 145 4.35 -24.42 14.48
CA ALA A 145 5.44 -25.07 13.77
C ALA A 145 5.42 -24.70 12.27
N TRP A 146 4.24 -24.74 11.64
CA TRP A 146 4.07 -24.25 10.27
C TRP A 146 4.45 -22.77 10.14
N PHE A 147 3.98 -21.93 11.07
CA PHE A 147 4.27 -20.50 11.06
C PHE A 147 5.78 -20.24 11.13
N ILE A 148 6.47 -20.82 12.13
CA ILE A 148 7.91 -20.61 12.34
C ILE A 148 8.71 -21.12 11.13
N LYS A 149 8.37 -22.29 10.60
CA LYS A 149 9.05 -22.86 9.42
C LYS A 149 8.97 -21.94 8.21
N ILE A 150 7.78 -21.44 7.89
CA ILE A 150 7.56 -20.56 6.72
C ILE A 150 8.16 -19.18 6.99
N PHE A 151 8.01 -18.67 8.22
CA PHE A 151 8.57 -17.38 8.62
C PHE A 151 10.09 -17.34 8.46
N ILE A 152 10.83 -18.36 8.91
CA ILE A 152 12.28 -18.44 8.71
C ILE A 152 12.63 -18.44 7.22
N MET A 153 11.90 -19.20 6.39
CA MET A 153 12.12 -19.24 4.95
C MET A 153 11.90 -17.87 4.29
N LEU A 154 10.81 -17.19 4.63
CA LEU A 154 10.51 -15.85 4.09
C LEU A 154 11.45 -14.77 4.63
N LEU A 155 11.91 -14.90 5.88
CA LEU A 155 12.85 -13.96 6.49
C LEU A 155 14.19 -13.96 5.75
N ILE A 156 14.69 -15.14 5.34
CA ILE A 156 15.89 -15.23 4.49
C ILE A 156 15.65 -14.49 3.16
N SER A 157 14.50 -14.69 2.51
CA SER A 157 14.15 -13.97 1.27
C SER A 157 14.06 -12.46 1.48
N ILE A 158 13.49 -11.99 2.59
CA ILE A 158 13.39 -10.57 2.92
C ILE A 158 14.76 -9.94 3.13
N ILE A 159 15.67 -10.60 3.84
CA ILE A 159 17.03 -10.12 4.03
C ILE A 159 17.74 -9.97 2.67
N LEU A 160 17.62 -10.97 1.80
CA LEU A 160 18.20 -10.89 0.45
C LEU A 160 17.59 -9.74 -0.38
N MET A 161 16.28 -9.53 -0.30
CA MET A 161 15.62 -8.41 -0.98
C MET A 161 16.07 -7.06 -0.43
N LEU A 162 16.26 -6.92 0.88
CA LEU A 162 16.78 -5.68 1.46
C LEU A 162 18.21 -5.40 1.02
N ILE A 163 19.06 -6.42 0.99
CA ILE A 163 20.42 -6.31 0.45
C ILE A 163 20.34 -5.82 -1.00
N LEU A 164 19.47 -6.41 -1.82
CA LEU A 164 19.28 -5.97 -3.22
C LEU A 164 18.82 -4.51 -3.33
N LEU A 165 17.90 -4.07 -2.48
CA LEU A 165 17.36 -2.72 -2.50
C LEU A 165 18.32 -1.65 -1.95
N LYS A 166 19.17 -2.01 -0.98
CA LYS A 166 20.03 -1.07 -0.25
C LYS A 166 21.50 -1.08 -0.63
N VAL A 167 22.01 -2.22 -1.09
CA VAL A 167 23.42 -2.29 -1.50
C VAL A 167 23.63 -1.44 -2.74
N ARG A 168 24.75 -0.71 -2.72
CA ARG A 168 25.25 0.05 -3.86
C ARG A 168 25.90 -0.94 -4.82
N TRP A 169 25.22 -1.24 -5.91
CA TRP A 169 25.69 -2.20 -6.91
C TRP A 169 26.74 -1.60 -7.84
N PHE A 170 26.68 -0.30 -8.08
CA PHE A 170 27.62 0.42 -8.93
C PHE A 170 28.58 1.23 -8.07
N PRO A 171 29.90 0.94 -8.11
CA PRO A 171 30.90 1.61 -7.27
C PRO A 171 31.05 3.10 -7.58
N ASP A 172 30.70 3.54 -8.79
CA ASP A 172 30.81 4.93 -9.25
C ASP A 172 29.58 5.79 -8.93
N SER A 173 28.52 5.23 -8.34
CA SER A 173 27.32 5.99 -7.96
C SER A 173 27.07 5.96 -6.45
N ASP A 174 26.76 7.12 -5.86
CA ASP A 174 26.29 7.23 -4.47
C ASP A 174 24.85 6.73 -4.25
N PHE A 175 24.20 6.28 -5.33
CA PHE A 175 22.79 5.91 -5.34
C PHE A 175 22.58 4.39 -5.18
N SER A 176 21.59 4.04 -4.36
CA SER A 176 20.98 2.71 -4.29
C SER A 176 19.50 2.81 -4.70
N VAL A 177 18.80 1.69 -4.84
CA VAL A 177 17.39 1.71 -5.29
C VAL A 177 16.51 2.54 -4.36
N PHE A 178 16.74 2.42 -3.06
CA PHE A 178 16.21 3.34 -2.04
C PHE A 178 17.38 3.93 -1.29
N THR A 179 17.81 5.14 -1.63
CA THR A 179 19.02 5.75 -1.05
C THR A 179 18.73 6.33 0.33
N LEU A 180 17.60 7.02 0.48
CA LEU A 180 17.29 7.83 1.66
C LEU A 180 16.50 7.07 2.73
N ALA A 181 15.66 6.11 2.33
CA ALA A 181 14.82 5.35 3.27
C ALA A 181 15.64 4.61 4.37
N ASP A 182 15.17 4.55 5.61
CA ASP A 182 15.86 3.80 6.65
C ASP A 182 15.74 2.27 6.40
N PRO A 183 16.86 1.53 6.37
CA PRO A 183 16.86 0.09 6.06
C PRO A 183 16.11 -0.75 7.10
N PHE A 184 16.15 -0.33 8.37
CA PHE A 184 15.48 -1.05 9.45
C PHE A 184 13.97 -0.86 9.39
N LEU A 185 13.49 0.33 9.03
CA LEU A 185 12.06 0.58 8.83
C LEU A 185 11.49 -0.21 7.64
N LEU A 186 12.22 -0.28 6.52
CA LEU A 186 11.86 -1.14 5.38
C LEU A 186 11.84 -2.63 5.77
N PHE A 187 12.77 -3.08 6.62
CA PHE A 187 12.78 -4.44 7.16
C PHE A 187 11.53 -4.73 8.00
N VAL A 188 11.18 -3.84 8.93
CA VAL A 188 9.98 -4.01 9.76
C VAL A 188 8.73 -4.10 8.90
N PHE A 189 8.60 -3.23 7.89
CA PHE A 189 7.49 -3.28 6.94
C PHE A 189 7.38 -4.62 6.21
N LEU A 190 8.49 -5.12 5.65
CA LEU A 190 8.52 -6.41 4.94
C LEU A 190 8.24 -7.60 5.85
N VAL A 191 8.71 -7.57 7.10
CA VAL A 191 8.43 -8.61 8.10
C VAL A 191 6.95 -8.64 8.48
N CYS A 192 6.32 -7.49 8.70
CA CYS A 192 4.88 -7.41 8.94
C CYS A 192 4.09 -7.97 7.75
N TYR A 193 4.51 -7.67 6.53
CA TYR A 193 3.91 -8.24 5.33
C TYR A 193 4.12 -9.77 5.23
N ALA A 194 5.29 -10.30 5.58
CA ALA A 194 5.50 -11.75 5.66
C ALA A 194 4.56 -12.43 6.69
N CYS A 195 4.38 -11.83 7.87
CA CYS A 195 3.43 -12.35 8.86
C CYS A 195 1.99 -12.37 8.32
N ALA A 196 1.54 -11.29 7.67
CA ALA A 196 0.21 -11.19 7.07
C ALA A 196 0.03 -12.21 5.94
N THR A 197 1.03 -12.40 5.08
CA THR A 197 0.96 -13.38 3.98
C THR A 197 0.92 -14.82 4.48
N ILE A 198 1.70 -15.19 5.50
CA ILE A 198 1.66 -16.54 6.08
C ILE A 198 0.26 -16.86 6.61
N THR A 199 -0.29 -15.96 7.42
CA THR A 199 -1.63 -16.13 8.01
C THR A 199 -2.73 -16.12 6.95
N PHE A 200 -2.59 -15.32 5.90
CA PHE A 200 -3.45 -15.36 4.72
C PHE A 200 -3.43 -16.72 4.02
N CYS A 201 -2.25 -17.29 3.76
CA CYS A 201 -2.14 -18.62 3.14
C CYS A 201 -2.73 -19.70 4.09
N PHE A 202 -2.62 -19.54 5.42
CA PHE A 202 -3.30 -20.43 6.39
C PHE A 202 -4.82 -20.33 6.28
N ALA A 203 -5.37 -19.12 6.27
CA ALA A 203 -6.81 -18.91 6.15
C ALA A 203 -7.38 -19.60 4.90
N ILE A 204 -6.71 -19.44 3.74
CA ILE A 204 -7.11 -20.12 2.50
C ILE A 204 -7.00 -21.64 2.62
N SER A 205 -5.93 -22.16 3.22
CA SER A 205 -5.68 -23.60 3.31
C SER A 205 -6.80 -24.36 4.04
N VAL A 206 -7.44 -23.73 5.02
CA VAL A 206 -8.44 -24.38 5.88
C VAL A 206 -9.76 -24.62 5.14
N PHE A 207 -10.13 -23.78 4.17
CA PHE A 207 -11.37 -23.92 3.40
C PHE A 207 -11.39 -25.11 2.44
N PHE A 208 -10.23 -25.67 2.08
CA PHE A 208 -10.12 -26.72 1.08
C PHE A 208 -9.64 -28.04 1.67
N SER A 209 -10.15 -29.15 1.14
CA SER A 209 -9.72 -30.51 1.52
C SER A 209 -8.81 -31.15 0.47
N LYS A 210 -8.84 -30.66 -0.78
CA LYS A 210 -8.06 -31.18 -1.92
C LYS A 210 -6.93 -30.21 -2.26
N ALA A 211 -5.71 -30.72 -2.40
CA ALA A 211 -4.54 -29.87 -2.56
C ALA A 211 -4.53 -29.12 -3.90
N ASN A 212 -4.79 -29.81 -5.01
CA ASN A 212 -4.74 -29.18 -6.34
C ASN A 212 -5.77 -28.05 -6.49
N THR A 213 -7.00 -28.25 -6.01
CA THR A 213 -8.03 -27.19 -6.04
C THR A 213 -7.69 -26.02 -5.12
N ALA A 214 -7.10 -26.30 -3.95
CA ALA A 214 -6.65 -25.25 -3.05
C ALA A 214 -5.56 -24.39 -3.69
N THR A 215 -4.61 -24.99 -4.40
CA THR A 215 -3.52 -24.26 -5.05
C THR A 215 -3.99 -23.36 -6.18
N THR A 216 -4.92 -23.81 -7.02
CA THR A 216 -5.44 -23.01 -8.12
C THR A 216 -6.23 -21.81 -7.57
N ILE A 217 -7.07 -22.04 -6.56
CA ILE A 217 -7.86 -20.98 -5.95
C ILE A 217 -6.95 -20.01 -5.16
N ALA A 218 -5.94 -20.50 -4.44
CA ALA A 218 -4.98 -19.66 -3.75
C ALA A 218 -4.25 -18.71 -4.72
N GLY A 219 -3.82 -19.22 -5.88
CA GLY A 219 -3.23 -18.38 -6.92
C GLY A 219 -4.20 -17.31 -7.43
N LEU A 220 -5.47 -17.69 -7.68
CA LEU A 220 -6.50 -16.73 -8.12
C LEU A 220 -6.76 -15.63 -7.07
N VAL A 221 -6.93 -16.00 -5.79
CA VAL A 221 -7.17 -15.03 -4.71
C VAL A 221 -5.93 -14.15 -4.49
N TRP A 222 -4.72 -14.70 -4.65
CA TRP A 222 -3.48 -13.94 -4.59
C TRP A 222 -3.45 -12.82 -5.63
N PHE A 223 -3.72 -13.12 -6.91
CA PHE A 223 -3.79 -12.09 -7.95
C PHE A 223 -4.97 -11.13 -7.76
N LEU A 224 -6.13 -11.63 -7.32
CA LEU A 224 -7.31 -10.80 -7.08
C LEU A 224 -7.06 -9.76 -5.99
N SER A 225 -6.39 -10.16 -4.90
CA SER A 225 -6.04 -9.23 -3.81
C SER A 225 -5.07 -8.12 -4.23
N TYR A 226 -4.26 -8.33 -5.28
CA TYR A 226 -3.45 -7.27 -5.89
C TYR A 226 -4.25 -6.44 -6.91
N ALA A 227 -5.15 -7.06 -7.67
CA ALA A 227 -5.96 -6.39 -8.68
C ALA A 227 -6.81 -5.25 -8.09
N ILE A 228 -7.28 -5.40 -6.84
CA ILE A 228 -8.00 -4.35 -6.11
C ILE A 228 -7.19 -3.04 -6.08
N TRP A 229 -5.89 -3.12 -5.79
CA TRP A 229 -5.01 -1.95 -5.77
C TRP A 229 -4.85 -1.34 -7.17
N VAL A 230 -4.63 -2.17 -8.21
CA VAL A 230 -4.44 -1.69 -9.59
C VAL A 230 -5.61 -0.83 -10.07
N PHE A 231 -6.85 -1.25 -9.79
CA PHE A 231 -8.03 -0.46 -10.17
C PHE A 231 -8.17 0.83 -9.36
N LEU A 232 -7.93 0.75 -8.06
CA LEU A 232 -8.17 1.86 -7.12
C LEU A 232 -7.06 2.90 -7.09
N GLN A 233 -5.85 2.56 -7.54
CA GLN A 233 -4.72 3.50 -7.63
C GLN A 233 -5.07 4.71 -8.52
N SER A 234 -5.83 4.50 -9.60
CA SER A 234 -6.28 5.59 -10.49
C SER A 234 -7.18 6.62 -9.79
N GLN A 235 -7.90 6.20 -8.75
CA GLN A 235 -8.85 7.02 -7.99
C GLN A 235 -8.32 7.41 -6.60
N TYR A 236 -7.01 7.32 -6.38
CA TYR A 236 -6.40 7.54 -5.06
C TYR A 236 -6.77 8.89 -4.41
N SER A 237 -6.99 9.95 -5.21
CA SER A 237 -7.39 11.29 -4.73
C SER A 237 -8.77 11.36 -4.11
N THR A 238 -9.72 10.56 -4.59
CA THR A 238 -11.12 10.66 -4.18
C THR A 238 -11.46 9.72 -3.02
N LEU A 239 -10.56 8.80 -2.70
CA LEU A 239 -10.76 7.82 -1.65
C LEU A 239 -10.56 8.44 -0.27
N SER A 240 -11.55 8.25 0.59
CA SER A 240 -11.45 8.58 2.01
C SER A 240 -10.42 7.69 2.71
N LEU A 241 -9.89 8.17 3.85
CA LEU A 241 -8.94 7.38 4.67
C LEU A 241 -9.50 6.01 5.04
N ALA A 242 -10.79 5.92 5.43
CA ALA A 242 -11.41 4.66 5.78
C ALA A 242 -11.44 3.67 4.60
N GLN A 243 -11.70 4.15 3.39
CA GLN A 243 -11.65 3.30 2.18
C GLN A 243 -10.23 2.83 1.88
N LYS A 244 -9.21 3.70 2.01
CA LYS A 244 -7.80 3.32 1.87
C LYS A 244 -7.43 2.21 2.88
N MET A 245 -7.84 2.36 4.14
CA MET A 245 -7.64 1.37 5.19
C MET A 245 -8.36 0.05 4.90
N LEU A 246 -9.59 0.08 4.40
CA LEU A 246 -10.32 -1.14 4.02
C LEU A 246 -9.65 -1.89 2.88
N ILE A 247 -9.09 -1.17 1.90
CA ILE A 247 -8.33 -1.80 0.80
C ILE A 247 -7.06 -2.46 1.34
N CYS A 248 -6.42 -1.85 2.34
CA CYS A 248 -5.27 -2.44 3.01
C CYS A 248 -5.56 -3.77 3.71
N LEU A 249 -6.82 -4.14 3.98
CA LEU A 249 -7.14 -5.48 4.51
C LEU A 249 -6.70 -6.60 3.56
N ALA A 250 -6.64 -6.32 2.26
CA ALA A 250 -5.98 -7.21 1.30
C ALA A 250 -4.46 -7.01 1.42
N SER A 251 -3.76 -7.98 2.01
CA SER A 251 -2.33 -7.88 2.32
C SER A 251 -1.46 -7.48 1.12
N ASN A 252 -1.79 -7.96 -0.09
CA ASN A 252 -1.10 -7.58 -1.32
C ASN A 252 -1.32 -6.12 -1.73
N SER A 253 -2.52 -5.58 -1.46
CA SER A 253 -2.82 -4.16 -1.66
C SER A 253 -2.14 -3.28 -0.62
N ALA A 254 -2.05 -3.71 0.65
CA ALA A 254 -1.30 -2.99 1.69
C ALA A 254 0.18 -2.90 1.37
N MET A 255 0.80 -3.99 0.89
CA MET A 255 2.18 -3.96 0.40
C MET A 255 2.36 -2.93 -0.72
N ALA A 256 1.43 -2.89 -1.68
CA ALA A 256 1.51 -1.97 -2.81
C ALA A 256 1.45 -0.51 -2.38
N PHE A 257 0.55 -0.18 -1.44
CA PHE A 257 0.52 1.13 -0.82
C PHE A 257 1.78 1.45 -0.02
N GLY A 258 2.37 0.48 0.67
CA GLY A 258 3.61 0.66 1.42
C GLY A 258 4.77 1.05 0.51
N PHE A 259 4.93 0.34 -0.62
CA PHE A 259 5.97 0.70 -1.59
C PHE A 259 5.70 2.02 -2.31
N GLN A 260 4.44 2.30 -2.65
CA GLN A 260 4.07 3.60 -3.19
C GLN A 260 4.46 4.73 -2.24
N MET A 261 4.17 4.59 -0.94
CA MET A 261 4.54 5.58 0.08
C MET A 261 6.06 5.70 0.26
N THR A 262 6.80 4.58 0.27
CA THR A 262 8.27 4.64 0.35
C THR A 262 8.88 5.41 -0.81
N ILE A 263 8.32 5.25 -2.02
CA ILE A 263 8.79 5.92 -3.23
C ILE A 263 8.41 7.40 -3.22
N MET A 264 7.23 7.75 -2.73
CA MET A 264 6.81 9.14 -2.58
C MET A 264 7.71 9.91 -1.58
N TRP A 265 8.10 9.26 -0.47
CA TRP A 265 9.07 9.82 0.47
C TRP A 265 10.48 9.96 -0.12
N GLU A 266 10.92 8.99 -0.91
CA GLU A 266 12.19 9.07 -1.64
C GLU A 266 12.17 10.22 -2.66
N GLY A 267 11.05 10.41 -3.37
CA GLY A 267 10.87 11.49 -4.35
C GLY A 267 10.80 12.89 -3.75
N THR A 268 10.53 13.01 -2.45
CA THR A 268 10.58 14.29 -1.72
C THR A 268 11.99 14.58 -1.18
N SER A 269 12.95 13.68 -1.40
CA SER A 269 14.34 13.76 -0.91
C SER A 269 14.51 13.73 0.62
N GLU A 270 13.44 13.51 1.40
CA GLU A 270 13.53 13.27 2.85
C GLU A 270 13.74 11.78 3.18
N GLY A 271 13.24 10.88 2.32
CA GLY A 271 13.28 9.44 2.56
C GLY A 271 12.34 8.97 3.66
N LEU A 272 12.10 7.66 3.72
CA LEU A 272 11.27 7.07 4.76
C LEU A 272 12.11 6.88 6.05
N VAL A 273 12.05 7.84 6.98
CA VAL A 273 12.76 7.82 8.27
C VAL A 273 11.77 7.71 9.44
N TRP A 274 12.22 7.21 10.60
CA TRP A 274 11.42 7.09 11.82
C TRP A 274 10.76 8.40 12.28
N SER A 275 11.40 9.55 12.04
CA SER A 275 10.82 10.87 12.34
C SER A 275 9.55 11.15 11.52
N ASN A 276 9.51 10.66 10.28
CA ASN A 276 8.45 10.90 9.30
C ASN A 276 7.45 9.73 9.20
N PHE A 277 7.55 8.77 10.11
CA PHE A 277 6.72 7.56 10.09
C PHE A 277 5.23 7.84 10.31
N PHE A 278 4.93 8.85 11.13
CA PHE A 278 3.58 9.29 11.47
C PHE A 278 3.10 10.51 10.66
N SER A 279 3.97 11.12 9.86
CA SER A 279 3.59 12.21 8.97
C SER A 279 3.09 11.67 7.63
N SER A 280 2.20 12.42 7.00
CA SER A 280 1.79 12.17 5.62
C SER A 280 2.77 12.82 4.65
N VAL A 281 2.93 12.23 3.47
CA VAL A 281 3.78 12.81 2.41
C VAL A 281 3.16 14.10 1.87
N THR A 282 1.84 14.09 1.67
CA THR A 282 1.11 15.23 1.13
C THR A 282 0.26 15.84 2.24
N PRO A 283 0.29 17.17 2.44
CA PRO A 283 -0.54 17.85 3.45
C PRO A 283 -2.04 17.60 3.28
N ASP A 284 -2.48 17.33 2.05
CA ASP A 284 -3.88 17.08 1.69
C ASP A 284 -4.34 15.64 1.99
N ASP A 285 -3.43 14.71 2.30
CA ASP A 285 -3.74 13.31 2.62
C ASP A 285 -3.38 13.00 4.08
N SER A 286 -4.20 12.22 4.75
CA SER A 286 -3.99 11.78 6.14
C SER A 286 -3.44 10.36 6.24
N PHE A 287 -3.27 9.68 5.11
CA PHE A 287 -2.76 8.32 5.05
C PHE A 287 -1.24 8.28 5.24
N THR A 288 -0.74 7.45 6.16
CA THR A 288 0.68 7.39 6.55
C THR A 288 1.21 5.96 6.56
N MET A 289 2.55 5.80 6.58
CA MET A 289 3.18 4.48 6.64
C MET A 289 2.80 3.72 7.92
N ALA A 290 2.61 4.42 9.03
CA ALA A 290 2.15 3.83 10.29
C ALA A 290 0.79 3.13 10.16
N HIS A 291 -0.15 3.73 9.43
CA HIS A 291 -1.46 3.14 9.17
C HIS A 291 -1.34 1.82 8.39
N ILE A 292 -0.44 1.76 7.41
CA ILE A 292 -0.21 0.55 6.58
C ILE A 292 0.34 -0.59 7.44
N ILE A 293 1.38 -0.32 8.25
CA ILE A 293 1.96 -1.34 9.14
C ILE A 293 0.93 -1.79 10.18
N LEU A 294 0.14 -0.86 10.74
CA LEU A 294 -0.93 -1.21 11.67
C LEU A 294 -1.96 -2.13 11.01
N MET A 295 -2.38 -1.83 9.77
CA MET A 295 -3.32 -2.69 9.04
C MET A 295 -2.73 -4.07 8.74
N LEU A 296 -1.45 -4.19 8.36
CA LEU A 296 -0.81 -5.49 8.16
C LEU A 296 -0.76 -6.33 9.46
N ILE A 297 -0.58 -5.68 10.61
CA ILE A 297 -0.65 -6.36 11.92
C ILE A 297 -2.08 -6.83 12.18
N ILE A 298 -3.08 -5.97 11.93
CA ILE A 298 -4.51 -6.33 12.06
C ILE A 298 -4.86 -7.52 11.16
N ASP A 299 -4.42 -7.50 9.90
CA ASP A 299 -4.61 -8.60 8.94
C ASP A 299 -4.02 -9.91 9.44
N THR A 300 -2.82 -9.85 10.03
CA THR A 300 -2.17 -11.02 10.60
C THR A 300 -3.05 -11.69 11.65
N PHE A 301 -3.62 -10.90 12.58
CA PHE A 301 -4.52 -11.42 13.60
C PHE A 301 -5.86 -11.87 13.01
N LEU A 302 -6.42 -11.09 12.08
CA LEU A 302 -7.71 -11.37 11.45
C LEU A 302 -7.65 -12.70 10.67
N TYR A 303 -6.65 -12.88 9.81
CA TYR A 303 -6.48 -14.12 9.05
C TYR A 303 -6.17 -15.32 9.94
N LEU A 304 -5.39 -15.13 11.01
CA LEU A 304 -5.12 -16.18 11.98
C LEU A 304 -6.40 -16.61 12.72
N ILE A 305 -7.23 -15.67 13.16
CA ILE A 305 -8.52 -15.95 13.79
C ILE A 305 -9.44 -16.69 12.83
N ILE A 306 -9.51 -16.26 11.56
CA ILE A 306 -10.29 -16.94 10.53
C ILE A 306 -9.80 -18.38 10.36
N ALA A 307 -8.48 -18.59 10.25
CA ALA A 307 -7.92 -19.93 10.09
C ALA A 307 -8.29 -20.86 11.26
N LEU A 308 -8.13 -20.40 12.51
CA LEU A 308 -8.45 -21.18 13.70
C LEU A 308 -9.96 -21.41 13.87
N TYR A 309 -10.79 -20.41 13.53
CA TYR A 309 -12.24 -20.50 13.63
C TYR A 309 -12.81 -21.47 12.60
N VAL A 310 -12.44 -21.31 11.33
CA VAL A 310 -12.94 -22.17 10.24
C VAL A 310 -12.49 -23.60 10.46
N GLU A 311 -11.27 -23.82 10.97
CA GLU A 311 -10.81 -25.17 11.28
C GLU A 311 -11.65 -25.83 12.38
N ALA A 312 -12.05 -25.07 13.40
CA ALA A 312 -12.87 -25.58 14.49
C ALA A 312 -14.30 -25.92 14.03
N VAL A 313 -14.86 -25.16 13.10
CA VAL A 313 -16.23 -25.34 12.61
C VAL A 313 -16.29 -26.38 11.48
N PHE A 314 -15.31 -26.36 10.58
CA PHE A 314 -15.22 -27.23 9.40
C PHE A 314 -13.87 -27.99 9.38
N PRO A 315 -13.67 -28.97 10.27
CA PRO A 315 -12.42 -29.72 10.34
C PRO A 315 -12.21 -30.69 9.16
N GLY A 316 -13.17 -30.81 8.24
CA GLY A 316 -13.13 -31.70 7.07
C GLY A 316 -13.84 -33.04 7.30
N ASP A 317 -13.65 -33.99 6.38
CA ASP A 317 -14.44 -35.23 6.27
C ASP A 317 -14.35 -36.17 7.49
N TYR A 318 -13.31 -36.04 8.32
CA TYR A 318 -13.01 -36.96 9.42
C TYR A 318 -12.81 -36.28 10.79
N GLY A 319 -12.96 -34.96 10.86
CA GLY A 319 -12.90 -34.23 12.13
C GLY A 319 -14.29 -34.03 12.72
N VAL A 320 -14.38 -33.96 14.07
CA VAL A 320 -15.66 -33.67 14.74
C VAL A 320 -15.92 -32.16 14.70
N PRO A 321 -16.92 -31.67 13.93
CA PRO A 321 -17.18 -30.23 13.81
C PRO A 321 -17.71 -29.66 15.13
N LYS A 322 -17.18 -28.51 15.55
CA LYS A 322 -17.78 -27.73 16.63
C LYS A 322 -18.89 -26.85 16.07
N ARG A 323 -19.90 -26.57 16.90
CA ARG A 323 -21.02 -25.70 16.51
C ARG A 323 -20.51 -24.28 16.21
N TRP A 324 -21.14 -23.57 15.29
CA TRP A 324 -20.72 -22.22 14.87
C TRP A 324 -20.65 -21.19 16.02
N TYR A 325 -21.54 -21.28 17.01
CA TYR A 325 -21.52 -20.43 18.22
C TYR A 325 -20.57 -20.93 19.32
N PHE A 326 -19.69 -21.89 19.03
CA PHE A 326 -18.78 -22.47 20.02
C PHE A 326 -17.99 -21.43 20.85
N PRO A 327 -17.46 -20.33 20.29
CA PRO A 327 -16.75 -19.31 21.07
C PRO A 327 -17.61 -18.59 22.12
N LEU A 328 -18.94 -18.57 21.94
CA LEU A 328 -19.91 -17.92 22.84
C LEU A 328 -20.43 -18.88 23.93
N THR A 329 -20.03 -20.15 23.91
CA THR A 329 -20.55 -21.17 24.84
C THR A 329 -19.73 -21.18 26.12
N LYS A 330 -20.39 -21.09 27.29
CA LYS A 330 -19.71 -21.16 28.61
C LYS A 330 -18.89 -22.44 28.81
N SER A 331 -19.26 -23.55 28.16
CA SER A 331 -18.53 -24.82 28.21
C SER A 331 -17.14 -24.76 27.56
N PHE A 332 -16.89 -23.81 26.66
CA PHE A 332 -15.56 -23.60 26.07
C PHE A 332 -14.62 -22.87 27.03
N TRP A 333 -15.11 -21.84 27.71
CA TRP A 333 -14.32 -21.01 28.62
C TRP A 333 -14.17 -21.61 30.02
N CYS A 334 -15.19 -22.28 30.53
CA CYS A 334 -15.18 -22.85 31.90
C CYS A 334 -14.77 -24.33 31.94
N GLY A 335 -14.53 -24.97 30.79
CA GLY A 335 -14.33 -26.41 30.69
C GLY A 335 -15.59 -27.20 31.05
N ASN A 336 -15.76 -28.38 30.47
CA ASN A 336 -16.81 -29.29 30.93
C ASN A 336 -16.47 -29.72 32.36
N THR A 337 -17.24 -29.28 33.35
CA THR A 337 -17.34 -29.98 34.64
C THR A 337 -17.79 -31.40 34.32
N LYS A 338 -16.85 -32.34 34.32
CA LYS A 338 -17.13 -33.77 34.16
C LYS A 338 -18.11 -34.17 35.27
N ASN A 339 -19.38 -34.36 34.92
CA ASN A 339 -20.27 -35.16 35.74
C ASN A 339 -19.71 -36.57 35.75
N THR A 340 -19.06 -36.94 36.84
CA THR A 340 -18.77 -38.31 37.24
C THR A 340 -20.12 -39.02 37.48
N GLY A 341 -20.76 -39.44 36.39
CA GLY A 341 -21.88 -40.36 36.43
C GLY A 341 -21.41 -41.68 37.04
N LYS A 342 -21.88 -41.95 38.26
CA LYS A 342 -21.67 -43.19 39.02
C LYS A 342 -21.88 -44.43 38.13
N TYR A 343 -20.89 -45.29 38.08
CA TYR A 343 -21.11 -46.71 37.75
C TYR A 343 -21.89 -47.33 38.91
N THR A 344 -23.19 -47.56 38.73
CA THR A 344 -23.96 -48.47 39.58
C THR A 344 -23.69 -49.90 39.10
N LYS A 345 -23.15 -50.70 40.03
CA LYS A 345 -22.95 -52.15 39.92
C LYS A 345 -24.26 -52.90 39.72
#